data_AF-A0A2N1ANB4-F1
#
_entry.id   AF-A0A2N1ANB4-F1
#
_cell.length_a   1.000
_cell.length_b   1.000
_cell.length_c   1.000
_cell.angle_alpha   90.00
_cell.angle_beta   90.00
_cell.angle_gamma   90.00
#
_symmetry.space_group_name_H-M   'P 1'
#
loop_
_entity.id
_entity.type
_entity.pdbx_description
1 polymer ?
#
loop_
_entity_poly.entity_id
_entity_poly.type
_entity_poly.pdbx_seq_one_letter_code
_entity_poly.pdbx_strand_id
1 'polypeptide(L)'
;MPLQWTGQVTLRILGPVEEEVVVQGQDLNLLHAGLRILDDDEIRHEFVYRYDDPRFELVVNATVETNIVEVDSPLIDAKTAVGLEEQTNTLAATFHHDPDIDDEPLTPVSSN
;
A
#
# COMPACT_ATOMS: atom_id res chain seq x y z
N MET A 1 -4.71 -8.80 -6.79
CA MET A 1 -3.45 -9.21 -6.12
C MET A 1 -2.90 -8.07 -5.27
N PRO A 2 -2.47 -8.28 -4.01
CA PRO A 2 -1.78 -7.25 -3.23
C PRO A 2 -0.34 -7.05 -3.73
N LEU A 3 0.17 -5.82 -3.62
CA LEU A 3 1.58 -5.50 -3.84
C LEU A 3 2.49 -6.25 -2.86
N GLN A 4 3.70 -6.58 -3.33
CA GLN A 4 4.76 -7.09 -2.49
C GLN A 4 5.62 -5.91 -2.03
N TRP A 5 5.60 -5.65 -0.72
CA TRP A 5 6.31 -4.54 -0.11
C TRP A 5 7.74 -4.92 0.29
N THR A 6 8.65 -3.96 0.15
CA THR A 6 10.02 -3.99 0.65
C THR A 6 10.35 -2.64 1.31
N GLY A 7 11.38 -2.62 2.15
CA GLY A 7 11.79 -1.40 2.87
C GLY A 7 10.90 -1.08 4.08
N GLN A 8 11.07 0.14 4.59
CA GLN A 8 10.46 0.56 5.86
C GLN A 8 10.28 2.08 5.94
N VAL A 9 9.46 2.51 6.90
CA VAL A 9 9.39 3.90 7.36
C VAL A 9 9.83 3.96 8.81
N THR A 10 10.78 4.85 9.12
CA THR A 10 11.19 5.15 10.49
C THR A 10 10.59 6.48 10.91
N LEU A 11 9.79 6.44 11.98
CA LEU A 11 9.16 7.61 12.58
C LEU A 11 9.78 7.88 13.95
N ARG A 12 10.03 9.15 14.24
CA ARG A 12 10.37 9.62 15.58
C ARG A 12 9.12 10.18 16.25
N ILE A 13 8.81 9.64 17.42
CA ILE A 13 7.72 10.11 18.27
C ILE A 13 8.28 11.12 19.26
N LEU A 14 7.79 12.36 19.17
CA LEU A 14 8.14 13.46 20.05
C LEU A 14 7.11 13.52 21.18
N GLY A 15 7.39 12.78 22.25
CA GLY A 15 6.59 12.76 23.47
C GLY A 15 7.41 13.12 24.72
N PRO A 16 6.88 12.84 25.91
CA PRO A 16 7.63 12.96 27.17
C PRO A 16 8.90 12.10 27.18
N VAL A 17 8.87 11.00 26.42
CA VAL A 17 10.02 10.16 26.09
C VAL A 17 10.10 10.12 24.57
N GLU A 18 11.27 10.43 24.02
CA GLU A 18 11.51 10.28 22.58
C GLU A 18 11.68 8.80 22.25
N GLU A 19 10.99 8.35 21.21
CA GLU A 19 11.00 6.96 20.76
C GLU A 19 11.07 6.91 19.24
N GLU A 20 11.70 5.88 18.70
CA GLU A 20 11.67 5.57 17.28
C GLU A 20 10.81 4.34 17.03
N VAL A 21 9.92 4.44 16.03
CA VAL A 21 9.09 3.34 15.56
C VAL A 21 9.46 3.04 14.12
N VAL A 22 9.67 1.77 13.84
CA VAL A 22 9.95 1.27 12.49
C VAL A 22 8.74 0.50 11.99
N VAL A 23 8.15 0.97 10.90
CA VAL A 23 7.04 0.30 10.21
C VAL A 23 7.62 -0.42 9.00
N GLN A 24 7.59 -1.75 9.01
CA GLN A 24 8.03 -2.54 7.85
C GLN A 24 6.93 -2.54 6.80
N GLY A 25 7.31 -2.52 5.51
CA GLY A 25 6.33 -2.59 4.43
C GLY A 25 5.43 -3.84 4.48
N GLN A 26 5.95 -4.96 5.00
CA GLN A 26 5.19 -6.20 5.20
C GLN A 26 4.13 -6.11 6.32
N ASP A 27 4.21 -5.13 7.21
CA ASP A 27 3.25 -4.92 8.30
C ASP A 27 2.07 -4.04 7.85
N LEU A 28 2.12 -3.51 6.62
CA LEU A 28 1.06 -2.75 6.01
C LEU A 28 -0.13 -3.66 5.67
N ASN A 29 -1.32 -3.26 6.13
CA ASN A 29 -2.56 -3.96 5.84
C ASN A 29 -3.24 -3.33 4.62
N LEU A 30 -3.60 -4.15 3.63
CA LEU A 30 -4.39 -3.70 2.49
C LEU A 30 -5.79 -3.29 2.96
N LEU A 31 -6.15 -2.03 2.75
CA LEU A 31 -7.47 -1.48 3.08
C LEU A 31 -8.40 -1.47 1.86
N HIS A 32 -7.88 -1.03 0.71
CA HIS A 32 -8.63 -0.94 -0.53
C HIS A 32 -7.75 -1.30 -1.72
N ALA A 33 -8.34 -2.02 -2.69
CA ALA A 33 -7.76 -2.24 -4.00
C ALA A 33 -8.85 -2.00 -5.04
N GLY A 34 -8.51 -1.21 -6.06
CA GLY A 34 -9.43 -0.78 -7.11
C GLY A 34 -8.78 -0.85 -8.48
N LEU A 35 -9.64 -0.83 -9.49
CA LEU A 35 -9.27 -0.78 -10.90
C LEU A 35 -9.91 0.43 -11.53
N ARG A 36 -9.12 1.21 -12.27
CA ARG A 36 -9.58 2.34 -13.05
C ARG A 36 -9.17 2.16 -14.50
N ILE A 37 -10.15 2.22 -15.41
CA ILE A 37 -9.92 2.25 -16.85
C ILE A 37 -9.63 3.71 -17.22
N LEU A 38 -8.45 3.97 -17.79
CA LEU A 38 -8.03 5.31 -18.22
C LEU A 38 -8.37 5.55 -19.70
N ASP A 39 -8.17 4.53 -20.54
CA ASP A 39 -8.54 4.49 -21.96
C ASP A 39 -8.76 3.02 -22.40
N ASP A 40 -9.12 2.79 -23.68
CA ASP A 40 -9.50 1.48 -24.24
C ASP A 40 -8.50 0.35 -23.93
N ASP A 41 -7.20 0.66 -23.80
CA ASP A 41 -6.11 -0.30 -23.52
C ASP A 41 -5.30 0.04 -22.25
N GLU A 42 -5.70 1.06 -21.48
CA GLU A 42 -4.92 1.54 -20.33
C GLU A 42 -5.67 1.35 -19.01
N ILE A 43 -5.06 0.56 -18.13
CA ILE A 43 -5.62 0.18 -16.84
C ILE A 43 -4.68 0.64 -15.74
N ARG A 44 -5.24 1.32 -14.74
CA ARG A 44 -4.55 1.70 -13.50
C ARG A 44 -5.14 0.93 -12.33
N HIS A 45 -4.29 0.22 -11.60
CA HIS A 45 -4.66 -0.33 -10.31
C HIS A 45 -4.33 0.67 -9.21
N GLU A 46 -5.23 0.82 -8.25
CA GLU A 46 -5.08 1.72 -7.12
C GLU A 46 -5.13 0.90 -5.83
N PHE A 47 -4.16 1.08 -4.95
CA PHE A 47 -4.05 0.37 -3.68
C PHE A 47 -3.91 1.36 -2.54
N VAL A 48 -4.61 1.10 -1.45
CA VAL A 48 -4.51 1.84 -0.20
C VAL A 48 -4.12 0.87 0.90
N TYR A 49 -2.98 1.13 1.52
CA TYR A 49 -2.44 0.36 2.63
C TYR A 49 -2.44 1.18 3.91
N ARG A 50 -2.56 0.51 5.04
CA ARG A 50 -2.58 1.14 6.35
C ARG A 50 -1.79 0.35 7.39
N TYR A 51 -1.05 1.08 8.22
CA TYR A 51 -0.53 0.61 9.49
C TYR A 51 -1.19 1.39 10.63
N ASP A 52 -1.64 0.67 11.65
CA ASP A 52 -2.39 1.22 12.76
C ASP A 52 -1.63 0.97 14.07
N ASP A 53 -1.13 2.04 14.68
CA ASP A 53 -0.52 2.06 16.01
C ASP A 53 -1.44 2.83 16.97
N PRO A 54 -1.47 2.48 18.28
CA PRO A 54 -2.24 3.24 19.25
C PRO A 54 -1.97 4.76 19.28
N ARG A 55 -0.78 5.19 18.83
CA ARG A 55 -0.33 6.59 18.85
C ARG A 55 -0.53 7.30 17.52
N PHE A 56 -0.55 6.58 16.39
CA PHE A 56 -0.61 7.14 15.04
C PHE A 56 -1.19 6.18 14.00
N GLU A 57 -1.62 6.71 12.86
CA GLU A 57 -1.93 5.96 11.65
C GLU A 57 -0.93 6.32 10.56
N LEU A 58 -0.54 5.32 9.77
CA LEU A 58 0.24 5.52 8.56
C LEU A 58 -0.54 4.95 7.39
N VAL A 59 -0.78 5.76 6.37
CA VAL A 59 -1.50 5.39 5.14
C VAL A 59 -0.56 5.54 3.95
N VAL A 60 -0.49 4.52 3.11
CA VAL A 60 0.32 4.52 1.88
C VAL A 60 -0.60 4.23 0.70
N ASN A 61 -0.59 5.14 -0.26
CA ASN A 61 -1.24 4.90 -1.55
C ASN A 61 -0.19 4.39 -2.53
N ALA A 62 -0.58 3.46 -3.37
CA ALA A 62 0.25 2.99 -4.46
C ALA A 62 -0.61 2.76 -5.71
N THR A 63 -0.05 3.08 -6.87
CA THR A 63 -0.71 2.86 -8.15
C THR A 63 0.15 1.98 -9.04
N VAL A 64 -0.50 1.16 -9.87
CA VAL A 64 0.18 0.36 -10.88
C VAL A 64 -0.40 0.64 -12.25
N GLU A 65 0.46 1.11 -13.16
CA GLU A 65 0.13 1.41 -14.55
C GLU A 65 1.19 0.74 -15.42
N THR A 66 0.77 -0.08 -16.38
CA THR A 66 1.70 -0.79 -17.30
C THR A 66 2.85 -1.52 -16.56
N ASN A 67 2.54 -2.19 -15.44
CA ASN A 67 3.50 -2.88 -14.55
C ASN A 67 4.51 -1.98 -13.82
N ILE A 68 4.40 -0.65 -13.93
CA ILE A 68 5.19 0.29 -13.14
C ILE A 68 4.43 0.57 -11.85
N VAL A 69 5.09 0.36 -10.71
CA VAL A 69 4.53 0.69 -9.40
C VAL A 69 5.00 2.07 -8.99
N GLU A 70 4.05 2.95 -8.72
CA GLU A 70 4.28 4.25 -8.10
C GLU A 70 3.78 4.18 -6.66
N VAL A 71 4.63 4.58 -5.71
CA VAL A 71 4.30 4.61 -4.28
C VAL A 71 4.33 6.07 -3.84
N ASP A 72 3.21 6.55 -3.33
CA ASP A 72 3.11 7.91 -2.81
C ASP A 72 3.84 8.04 -1.47
N SER A 73 4.23 9.27 -1.13
CA SER A 73 4.71 9.55 0.22
C SER A 73 3.64 9.18 1.26
N PRO A 74 4.01 8.47 2.34
CA PRO A 74 3.07 8.09 3.39
C PRO A 74 2.40 9.31 4.02
N LEU A 75 1.11 9.17 4.29
CA LEU A 75 0.35 10.09 5.13
C LEU A 75 0.42 9.58 6.57
N ILE A 76 0.84 10.43 7.50
CA ILE A 76 1.03 10.07 8.90
C ILE A 76 0.14 10.97 9.76
N ASP A 77 -0.80 10.35 10.47
CA ASP A 77 -1.78 11.04 11.30
C ASP A 77 -1.61 10.65 12.78
N ALA A 78 -1.34 11.63 13.64
CA ALA A 78 -1.26 11.39 15.08
C ALA A 78 -2.64 11.16 15.69
N LYS A 79 -2.82 10.07 16.44
CA LYS A 79 -4.05 9.75 17.19
C LYS A 79 -4.07 10.34 18.60
N THR A 80 -2.89 10.69 19.11
CA THR A 80 -2.68 11.24 20.44
C THR A 80 -1.91 12.57 20.35
N ALA A 81 -1.83 13.31 21.45
CA ALA A 81 -1.08 14.57 21.51
C ALA A 81 0.45 14.34 21.57
N VAL A 82 1.00 13.64 20.57
CA VAL A 82 2.43 13.42 20.35
C VAL A 82 2.83 14.07 19.03
N GLY A 83 4.06 14.58 18.95
CA GLY A 83 4.63 14.96 17.66
C GLY A 83 5.12 13.72 16.92
N LEU A 84 5.05 13.75 15.59
CA LEU A 84 5.57 12.70 14.72
C LEU A 84 6.47 13.34 13.66
N GLU A 85 7.65 12.78 13.48
CA GLU A 85 8.58 13.19 12.42
C GLU A 85 9.03 11.97 11.64
N GLU A 86 8.84 11.98 10.32
CA GLU A 86 9.45 11.00 9.44
C GLU A 86 10.97 11.23 9.41
N GLN A 87 11.74 10.21 9.77
CA GLN A 87 13.21 10.26 9.72
C GLN A 87 13.74 9.68 8.42
N THR A 88 13.16 8.58 7.95
CA THR A 88 13.60 7.86 6.76
C THR A 88 12.44 7.06 6.19
N ASN A 89 12.34 7.06 4.87
CA ASN A 89 11.38 6.25 4.12
C ASN A 89 12.10 5.56 2.96
N THR A 90 12.07 4.23 2.98
CA THR A 90 12.62 3.37 1.92
C THR A 90 11.57 2.43 1.35
N LEU A 91 10.28 2.71 1.57
CA LEU A 91 9.21 1.87 1.06
C LEU A 91 9.25 1.79 -0.46
N ALA A 92 9.23 0.56 -0.95
CA ALA A 92 9.08 0.24 -2.35
C ALA A 92 8.17 -0.97 -2.48
N ALA A 93 7.42 -1.02 -3.58
CA ALA A 93 6.52 -2.11 -3.87
C ALA A 93 6.79 -2.68 -5.26
N THR A 94 6.58 -3.98 -5.41
CA THR A 94 6.53 -4.65 -6.71
C THR A 94 5.13 -5.22 -6.94
N PHE A 95 4.72 -5.20 -8.19
CA PHE A 95 3.48 -5.80 -8.65
C PHE A 95 3.84 -6.98 -9.55
N HIS A 96 3.42 -8.18 -9.15
CA HIS A 96 3.51 -9.35 -9.99
C HIS A 96 2.11 -9.61 -10.54
N HIS A 97 1.90 -9.30 -11.81
CA HIS A 97 0.73 -9.76 -12.55
C HIS A 97 0.87 -11.27 -12.71
N ASP A 98 0.03 -12.05 -12.05
CA ASP A 98 -0.07 -13.49 -12.26
C ASP A 98 -1.16 -13.77 -13.32
N PRO A 99 -0.79 -13.94 -14.60
CA PRO A 99 -1.76 -14.20 -15.66
C PRO A 99 -2.50 -15.53 -15.48
N ASP A 100 -1.96 -16.49 -14.71
CA ASP A 100 -2.62 -17.78 -14.48
C ASP A 100 -3.77 -17.67 -13.44
N ILE A 101 -3.81 -16.59 -12.65
CA ILE A 101 -4.86 -16.33 -11.64
C ILE A 101 -5.98 -15.43 -12.20
N ASP A 102 -5.67 -14.57 -13.16
CA ASP A 102 -6.66 -13.66 -13.78
C ASP A 102 -7.41 -14.29 -14.97
N ASP A 103 -6.90 -15.39 -15.55
CA ASP A 103 -7.58 -16.19 -16.59
C ASP A 103 -8.35 -17.38 -15.98
N GLU A 104 -9.37 -17.11 -15.14
CA GLU A 104 -10.51 -18.04 -15.15
C GLU A 104 -11.34 -17.74 -16.40
N PRO A 105 -11.34 -18.60 -17.44
CA PRO A 105 -12.30 -18.43 -18.52
C PRO A 105 -13.69 -18.52 -17.90
N LEU A 106 -14.54 -17.51 -18.14
CA LEU A 106 -15.98 -17.63 -18.00
C LEU A 106 -16.43 -18.77 -18.92
N THR A 107 -16.37 -20.01 -18.44
CA THR A 107 -16.91 -21.14 -19.17
C THR A 107 -18.41 -20.88 -19.29
N PRO A 108 -18.97 -20.72 -20.50
CA PRO A 108 -20.41 -20.76 -20.63
C PRO A 108 -20.83 -22.18 -20.25
N VAL A 109 -21.60 -22.32 -19.19
CA VAL A 109 -22.32 -23.56 -18.86
C VAL A 109 -23.34 -23.85 -19.97
N SER A 110 -22.89 -24.42 -21.09
CA SER A 110 -23.80 -25.03 -22.06
C SER A 110 -24.30 -26.33 -21.45
N SER A 111 -25.54 -26.29 -20.98
CA SER A 111 -26.31 -27.46 -20.58
C SER A 111 -26.60 -28.32 -21.81
N ASN A 112 -26.40 -29.63 -21.69
CA ASN A 112 -26.91 -30.62 -22.65
C ASN A 112 -27.57 -31.76 -21.88
#